data_AF-A0A2X4WHS1-F1
#
_entry.id   AF-A0A2X4WHS1-F1
#
_cell.length_a   1.000
_cell.length_b   1.000
_cell.length_c   1.000
_cell.angle_alpha   90.00
_cell.angle_beta   90.00
_cell.angle_gamma   90.00
#
_symmetry.space_group_name_H-M   'P 1'
#
loop_
_entity.id
_entity.type
_entity.pdbx_description
1 polymer ?
#
loop_
_entity_poly.entity_id
_entity_poly.type
_entity_poly.pdbx_seq_one_letter_code
_entity_poly.pdbx_strand_id
1 'polypeptide(L)' 'MRIENIMACFCKNREVQATYEKILNKEELTSNDRDFLIELIQYTSISANKIKEYCSDIYKEELK' A
#
# COMPACT_ATOMS: atom_id res chain seq x y z
N MET A 1 -2.42 -15.25 -13.60
CA MET A 1 -1.57 -14.07 -13.32
C MET A 1 -0.44 -14.55 -12.43
N ARG A 2 0.84 -14.37 -12.79
CA ARG A 2 1.95 -14.92 -11.99
C ARG A 2 2.00 -14.20 -10.64
N ILE A 3 2.21 -14.91 -9.53
CA ILE A 3 2.22 -14.35 -8.17
C ILE A 3 3.19 -13.14 -8.04
N GLU A 4 4.29 -13.18 -8.78
CA GLU A 4 5.26 -12.10 -8.95
C GLU A 4 4.61 -10.77 -9.39
N ASN A 5 3.64 -10.82 -10.31
CA ASN A 5 2.94 -9.63 -10.82
C ASN A 5 2.03 -9.04 -9.73
N ILE A 6 1.37 -9.88 -8.93
CA ILE A 6 0.58 -9.42 -7.80
C ILE A 6 1.50 -8.87 -6.70
N MET A 7 2.66 -9.48 -6.49
CA MET A 7 3.62 -8.99 -5.52
C MET A 7 4.23 -7.64 -5.93
N ALA A 8 4.39 -7.38 -7.23
CA ALA A 8 4.76 -6.05 -7.72
C ALA A 8 3.73 -4.97 -7.31
N CYS A 9 2.44 -5.31 -7.24
CA CYS A 9 1.39 -4.38 -6.77
C CYS A 9 1.55 -4.00 -5.29
N PHE A 10 2.07 -4.90 -4.44
CA PHE A 10 2.41 -4.57 -3.05
C PHE A 10 3.52 -3.53 -2.98
N CYS A 11 4.62 -3.79 -3.71
CA CYS A 11 5.76 -2.87 -3.77
C CYS A 11 5.28 -1.50 -4.24
N LYS A 12 4.43 -1.47 -5.27
CA LYS A 12 3.90 -0.20 -5.77
C LYS A 12 3.02 0.52 -4.76
N ASN A 13 2.20 -0.19 -3.98
CA ASN A 13 1.43 0.42 -2.91
C ASN A 13 2.33 1.06 -1.84
N ARG A 14 3.44 0.39 -1.48
CA ARG A 14 4.40 0.95 -0.51
C ARG A 14 5.13 2.18 -1.03
N GLU A 15 5.49 2.21 -2.30
CA GLU A 15 6.05 3.41 -2.94
C GLU A 15 5.07 4.60 -2.93
N VAL A 16 3.80 4.32 -3.25
CA VAL A 16 2.74 5.33 -3.24
C VAL A 16 2.48 5.83 -1.83
N GLN A 17 2.41 4.93 -0.83
CA GLN A 17 2.29 5.28 0.58
C GLN A 17 3.43 6.21 1.02
N ALA A 18 4.69 5.85 0.72
CA ALA A 18 5.86 6.67 1.05
C ALA A 18 5.81 8.05 0.38
N THR A 19 5.23 8.14 -0.82
CA THR A 19 5.01 9.41 -1.50
C THR A 19 4.01 10.29 -0.74
N TYR A 20 2.89 9.71 -0.28
CA TYR A 20 1.91 10.44 0.53
C TYR A 20 2.49 10.90 1.87
N GLU A 21 3.25 10.05 2.56
CA GLU A 21 3.92 10.39 3.82
C GLU A 21 4.93 11.54 3.63
N LYS A 22 5.69 11.53 2.53
CA LYS A 22 6.61 12.63 2.20
C LYS A 22 5.87 13.94 1.97
N ILE A 23 4.71 13.92 1.32
CA ILE A 23 3.89 15.11 1.08
C ILE A 23 3.26 15.59 2.39
N LEU A 24 2.76 14.68 3.23
CA LEU A 24 2.14 14.99 4.52
C LEU A 24 3.08 15.80 5.44
N ASN A 25 4.39 15.57 5.34
CA ASN A 25 5.42 16.28 6.11
C ASN A 25 5.76 17.68 5.58
N LYS A 26 5.07 18.20 4.55
CA LYS A 26 5.25 19.57 4.06
C LYS A 26 4.49 20.58 4.92
N GLU A 27 5.07 21.76 5.09
CA GLU A 27 4.51 22.84 5.94
C GLU A 27 3.27 23.51 5.32
N GLU A 28 3.12 23.49 4.00
CA GLU A 28 2.11 24.25 3.25
C GLU A 28 0.73 23.58 3.12
N LEU A 29 0.44 22.51 3.88
CA LEU A 29 -0.82 21.78 3.78
C LEU A 29 -1.91 22.34 4.70
N THR A 30 -3.13 22.49 4.17
CA THR A 30 -4.31 22.77 4.99
C THR A 30 -4.70 21.54 5.82
N SER A 31 -5.58 21.73 6.82
CA SER A 31 -6.11 20.59 7.61
C SER A 31 -6.79 19.57 6.70
N ASN A 32 -7.60 20.02 5.74
CA ASN A 32 -8.31 19.14 4.82
C ASN A 32 -7.34 18.33 3.94
N ASP A 33 -6.25 18.94 3.47
CA ASP A 33 -5.23 18.22 2.70
C ASP A 33 -4.54 17.14 3.54
N ARG A 34 -4.27 17.44 4.81
CA ARG A 34 -3.66 16.48 5.75
C ARG A 34 -4.59 15.30 6.01
N ASP A 35 -5.86 15.57 6.29
CA ASP A 35 -6.86 14.52 6.54
C ASP A 35 -7.02 13.62 5.31
N PHE A 36 -7.09 14.20 4.12
CA PHE A 36 -7.14 13.45 2.87
C PHE A 36 -5.89 12.58 2.65
N LEU A 37 -4.68 13.11 2.89
CA LEU A 37 -3.45 12.34 2.77
C LEU A 37 -3.36 11.19 3.78
N ILE A 38 -3.83 11.41 5.01
CA ILE A 38 -3.91 10.36 6.04
C ILE A 38 -4.85 9.24 5.58
N GLU A 39 -6.00 9.57 5.01
CA GLU A 39 -6.94 8.59 4.45
C GLU A 39 -6.27 7.76 3.34
N LEU A 40 -5.56 8.41 2.41
CA LEU A 40 -4.83 7.71 1.34
C LEU A 40 -3.70 6.80 1.86
N ILE A 41 -2.98 7.21 2.92
CA ILE A 41 -1.98 6.38 3.59
C ILE A 41 -2.63 5.15 4.21
N GLN A 42 -3.80 5.30 4.85
CA GLN A 42 -4.55 4.17 5.39
C GLN A 42 -4.98 3.21 4.28
N TYR A 43 -5.51 3.71 3.16
CA TYR A 43 -5.91 2.86 2.05
C TYR A 43 -4.75 2.08 1.43
N THR A 44 -3.60 2.72 1.23
CA THR A 44 -2.41 2.04 0.70
C THR A 44 -1.86 0.98 1.66
N SER A 45 -1.97 1.19 2.97
CA SER A 45 -1.63 0.17 3.97
C SER A 45 -2.58 -1.02 3.94
N ILE A 46 -3.90 -0.76 3.87
CA ILE A 46 -4.94 -1.80 3.79
C ILE A 46 -4.78 -2.64 2.52
N SER A 47 -4.61 -2.01 1.36
CA SER A 47 -4.42 -2.71 0.09
C SER A 47 -3.12 -3.51 0.09
N ALA A 48 -2.01 -2.96 0.58
CA ALA A 48 -0.74 -3.70 0.70
C ALA A 48 -0.89 -4.94 1.57
N ASN A 49 -1.57 -4.84 2.71
CA ASN A 49 -1.79 -6.00 3.59
C ASN A 49 -2.65 -7.07 2.92
N LYS A 50 -3.74 -6.69 2.24
CA LYS A 50 -4.56 -7.64 1.46
C LYS A 50 -3.75 -8.37 0.37
N ILE A 51 -2.88 -7.65 -0.35
CA ILE A 51 -2.01 -8.25 -1.37
C ILE A 51 -1.04 -9.26 -0.73
N LYS A 52 -0.44 -8.89 0.41
CA LYS A 52 0.48 -9.76 1.16
C LYS A 52 -0.21 -11.04 1.64
N GLU A 53 -1.42 -10.92 2.19
CA GLU A 53 -2.23 -12.06 2.63
C GLU A 53 -2.54 -13.00 1.47
N TYR A 54 -3.05 -12.45 0.36
CA TYR A 54 -3.35 -13.22 -0.84
C TYR A 54 -2.12 -13.99 -1.37
N CYS A 55 -0.95 -13.36 -1.44
CA CYS A 55 0.27 -14.03 -1.88
C CYS A 55 0.72 -15.13 -0.91
N SER A 56 0.57 -14.89 0.40
CA SER A 56 0.89 -15.88 1.44
C SER A 56 0.00 -17.12 1.33
N ASP A 57 -1.29 -16.94 1.06
CA ASP A 57 -2.23 -18.05 0.96
C ASP A 57 -1.99 -18.88 -0.30
N ILE A 58 -1.69 -18.26 -1.45
CA ILE A 58 -1.27 -18.99 -2.65
C ILE A 58 -0.01 -19.82 -2.38
N TYR A 59 1.01 -19.23 -1.73
CA TYR A 59 2.26 -19.95 -1.45
C TYR A 59 2.05 -21.18 -0.55
N LYS A 60 1.10 -21.13 0.39
CA LYS A 60 0.73 -22.28 1.24
C LYS A 60 0.00 -23.36 0.46
N GLU A 61 -0.77 -23.00 -0.57
CA GLU A 61 -1.47 -23.95 -1.43
C GLU A 61 -0.51 -24.65 -2.41
N GLU A 62 0.49 -23.95 -2.93
CA GLU A 62 1.51 -24.51 -3.84
C GLU A 62 2.51 -25.46 -3.13
N LEU A 63 2.60 -25.41 -1.80
CA LEU A 63 3.47 -26.29 -0.99
C LEU A 63 2.76 -27.55 -0.46
N LYS A 64 1.46 -27.72 -0.74
CA LYS A 64 0.68 -28.92 -0.39
C LYS A 64 0.63 -29.89 -1.57
#